data_AF-A0A918YPI5-F1
#
_entry.id   AF-A0A918YPI5-F1
#
_cell.length_a   1.000
_cell.length_b   1.000
_cell.length_c   1.000
_cell.angle_alpha   90.00
_cell.angle_beta   90.00
_cell.angle_gamma   90.00
#
_symmetry.space_group_name_H-M   'P 1'
#
loop_
_entity.id
_entity.type
_entity.pdbx_description
1 polymer ?
#
loop_
_entity_poly.entity_id
_entity_poly.type
_entity_poly.pdbx_seq_one_letter_code
_entity_poly.pdbx_strand_id
1 'polypeptide(L)'
;MVKTQLTREHGYTAAVELLSLTDRPTAVFTANDMQALGAYQTARELGLRVPHDLSVVGLEIATTLTVRESTAPPQRGEAGPELGVCPGCPEERATRASGRSVRTSCQ
;
A
#
# COMPACT_ATOMS: atom_id res chain seq x y z
N MET A 1 7.38 -8.12 21.12
CA MET A 1 6.31 -7.11 21.29
C MET A 1 6.89 -5.94 22.07
N VAL A 2 6.99 -4.76 21.46
CA VAL A 2 7.54 -3.55 22.08
C VAL A 2 6.38 -2.71 22.62
N LYS A 3 6.49 -2.28 23.88
CA LYS A 3 5.48 -1.40 24.52
C LYS A 3 5.88 0.05 24.30
N THR A 4 4.99 0.86 23.74
CA THR A 4 5.27 2.26 23.43
C THR A 4 3.96 3.07 23.40
N GLN A 5 4.05 4.40 23.43
CA GLN A 5 2.88 5.28 23.39
C GLN A 5 2.28 5.35 21.98
N LEU A 6 0.99 5.67 21.89
CA LEU A 6 0.22 5.73 20.64
C LEU A 6 0.49 7.00 19.80
N THR A 7 1.73 7.52 19.83
CA THR A 7 2.16 8.69 19.05
C THR A 7 3.10 8.27 17.92
N ARG A 8 3.31 9.16 16.95
CA ARG A 8 4.20 8.91 15.82
C ARG A 8 5.66 8.81 16.24
N GLU A 9 6.11 9.68 17.13
CA GLU A 9 7.49 9.75 17.62
C GLU A 9 7.85 8.45 18.36
N HIS A 10 6.95 7.98 19.21
CA HIS A 10 7.10 6.75 19.97
C HIS A 10 7.00 5.50 19.08
N GLY A 11 6.17 5.53 18.04
CA GLY A 11 6.14 4.51 17.00
C GLY A 11 7.43 4.44 16.20
N TYR A 12 8.03 5.59 15.86
CA TYR A 12 9.32 5.69 15.19
C TYR A 12 10.44 5.08 16.06
N THR A 13 10.55 5.48 17.33
CA THR A 13 11.59 4.94 18.22
C THR A 13 11.49 3.42 18.38
N ALA A 14 10.27 2.90 18.57
CA ALA A 14 10.04 1.45 18.66
C ALA A 14 10.35 0.72 17.34
N ALA A 15 10.05 1.34 16.20
CA ALA A 15 10.37 0.78 14.90
C ALA A 15 11.87 0.78 14.63
N VAL A 16 12.62 1.80 15.05
CA VAL A 16 14.10 1.81 14.96
C VAL A 16 14.67 0.63 15.73
N GLU A 17 14.21 0.38 16.95
CA GLU A 17 14.65 -0.74 17.77
C GLU A 17 14.38 -2.08 17.07
N LEU A 18 13.14 -2.30 16.60
CA LEU A 18 12.75 -3.56 15.95
C LEU A 18 13.43 -3.78 14.60
N LEU A 19 13.52 -2.74 13.77
CA LEU A 19 14.01 -2.87 12.39
C LEU A 19 15.54 -2.88 12.30
N SER A 20 16.24 -2.57 13.40
CA SER A 20 17.71 -2.66 13.49
C SER A 20 18.21 -3.99 14.07
N LEU A 21 17.31 -4.91 14.43
CA LEU A 21 17.70 -6.24 14.90
C LEU A 21 18.42 -7.02 13.80
N THR A 22 19.36 -7.88 14.20
CA THR A 22 20.05 -8.80 13.26
C THR A 22 19.06 -9.71 12.56
N ASP A 23 18.12 -10.30 13.31
CA ASP A 23 16.97 -10.99 12.76
C ASP A 23 15.78 -10.03 12.69
N ARG A 24 15.77 -9.24 11.61
CA ARG A 24 14.81 -8.17 11.41
C ARG A 24 13.43 -8.72 11.01
N PRO A 25 12.32 -8.26 11.61
CA PRO A 25 10.99 -8.67 11.20
C PRO A 25 10.65 -8.17 9.79
N THR A 26 9.92 -8.99 9.03
CA THR A 26 9.39 -8.65 7.69
C THR A 26 8.01 -8.00 7.74
N ALA A 27 7.37 -7.95 8.91
CA ALA A 27 6.10 -7.28 9.13
C ALA A 27 6.01 -6.65 10.52
N VAL A 28 5.36 -5.49 10.61
CA VAL A 28 5.06 -4.79 11.86
C VAL A 28 3.57 -4.49 11.93
N PHE A 29 2.96 -4.88 13.05
CA PHE A 29 1.61 -4.47 13.43
C PHE A 29 1.71 -3.33 14.46
N THR A 30 0.98 -2.26 14.23
CA THR A 30 0.89 -1.12 15.14
C THR A 30 -0.52 -0.97 15.70
N ALA A 31 -0.61 -0.42 16.90
CA ALA A 31 -1.88 -0.28 17.62
C ALA A 31 -2.71 0.95 17.20
N ASN A 32 -2.17 1.79 16.30
CA ASN A 32 -2.88 2.84 15.56
C ASN A 32 -2.07 3.30 14.35
N ASP A 33 -2.68 4.18 13.56
CA ASP A 33 -2.07 4.75 12.34
C ASP A 33 -0.92 5.71 12.64
N MET A 34 -0.95 6.41 13.78
CA MET A 34 0.15 7.31 14.16
C MET A 34 1.45 6.54 14.39
N GLN A 35 1.38 5.40 15.07
CA GLN A 35 2.53 4.51 15.19
C GLN A 35 2.96 3.93 13.84
N ALA A 36 2.00 3.58 12.97
CA ALA A 36 2.30 3.11 11.61
C ALA A 36 3.11 4.15 10.83
N LEU A 37 2.75 5.44 10.92
CA LEU A 37 3.51 6.53 10.30
C LEU A 37 4.96 6.61 10.81
N GLY A 38 5.17 6.37 12.11
CA GLY A 38 6.51 6.26 12.69
C GLY A 38 7.30 5.10 12.08
N ALA A 39 6.68 3.92 11.96
CA ALA A 39 7.30 2.75 11.33
C ALA A 39 7.61 2.97 9.84
N TYR A 40 6.72 3.63 9.09
CA TYR A 40 6.97 4.01 7.69
C TYR A 40 8.15 4.95 7.56
N GLN A 41 8.29 5.92 8.46
CA GLN A 41 9.44 6.81 8.46
C GLN A 41 10.74 6.03 8.67
N THR A 42 10.80 5.17 9.69
CA THR A 42 11.98 4.34 9.95
C THR A 42 12.29 3.43 8.76
N ALA A 43 11.29 2.79 8.16
CA ALA A 43 11.48 1.93 6.99
C ALA A 43 12.14 2.69 5.84
N ARG A 44 11.70 3.93 5.57
CA ARG A 44 12.30 4.79 4.54
C ARG A 44 13.75 5.15 4.85
N GLU A 45 14.06 5.47 6.10
CA GLU A 45 15.42 5.81 6.53
C GLU A 45 16.38 4.62 6.45
N LEU A 46 15.88 3.40 6.66
CA LEU A 46 16.62 2.15 6.48
C LEU A 46 16.64 1.65 5.03
N GLY A 47 16.04 2.38 4.09
CA GLY A 47 15.99 2.02 2.68
C GLY A 47 15.09 0.81 2.36
N LEU A 48 14.14 0.48 3.24
CA LEU A 48 13.20 -0.62 3.06
C LEU A 48 12.02 -0.19 2.23
N ARG A 49 11.67 -0.99 1.22
CA ARG A 49 10.48 -0.77 0.40
C ARG A 49 9.28 -1.44 1.06
N VAL A 50 8.25 -0.67 1.35
CA VAL A 50 6.95 -1.22 1.76
C VAL A 50 6.10 -1.41 0.49
N PRO A 51 5.46 -2.58 0.27
CA PRO A 51 5.40 -3.76 1.13
C PRO A 51 6.49 -4.83 0.88
N HIS A 52 7.40 -4.63 -0.07
CA HIS A 52 8.30 -5.68 -0.59
C HIS A 52 9.30 -6.22 0.44
N ASP A 53 9.95 -5.34 1.18
CA ASP A 53 10.99 -5.68 2.16
C ASP A 53 10.43 -5.66 3.60
N LEU A 54 9.35 -4.91 3.82
CA LEU A 54 8.65 -4.77 5.11
C LEU A 54 7.17 -4.50 4.88
N SER A 55 6.28 -5.25 5.54
CA SER A 55 4.85 -4.96 5.60
C SER A 55 4.50 -4.17 6.87
N VAL A 56 3.64 -3.16 6.75
CA VAL A 56 3.20 -2.34 7.90
C VAL A 56 1.68 -2.31 7.94
N VAL A 57 1.10 -2.67 9.08
CA VAL A 57 -0.35 -2.68 9.31
C VAL A 57 -0.66 -1.83 10.54
N GLY A 58 -1.45 -0.76 10.34
CA GLY A 58 -2.05 0.02 11.42
C GLY A 58 -3.42 -0.53 11.78
N LEU A 59 -3.68 -0.66 13.09
CA LEU A 59 -4.99 -1.02 13.62
C LEU A 59 -5.57 0.18 14.36
N GLU A 60 -6.63 0.78 13.85
CA GLU A 60 -7.43 1.74 14.61
C GLU A 60 -8.68 1.01 15.13
N ILE A 61 -8.92 1.08 16.44
CA ILE A 61 -10.07 0.45 17.09
C ILE A 61 -10.97 1.52 17.70
N ALA A 62 -11.95 1.98 16.92
CA ALA A 62 -12.94 2.93 17.37
C ALA A 62 -14.13 2.21 18.03
N THR A 63 -14.33 2.42 19.34
CA THR A 63 -15.50 1.91 20.08
C THR A 63 -16.80 2.59 19.66
N THR A 64 -16.71 3.84 19.19
CA THR A 64 -17.85 4.64 18.76
C THR A 64 -17.66 5.03 17.30
N LEU A 65 -18.57 4.59 16.44
CA LEU A 65 -18.60 5.05 15.05
C LEU A 65 -19.08 6.49 15.02
N THR A 66 -18.14 7.42 14.89
CA THR A 66 -18.45 8.83 14.69
C THR A 66 -18.50 9.06 13.18
N VAL A 67 -19.70 9.24 12.62
CA VAL A 67 -19.84 9.58 11.21
C VAL A 67 -19.31 11.00 11.04
N ARG A 68 -18.15 11.13 10.39
CA ARG A 68 -17.64 12.41 9.89
C ARG A 68 -17.90 12.46 8.39
N GLU A 69 -18.49 13.56 7.94
CA GLU A 69 -18.65 13.81 6.52
C GLU A 69 -17.28 13.86 5.85
N SER A 70 -17.09 13.08 4.78
CA SER A 70 -15.80 12.93 4.13
C SER A 70 -15.41 14.24 3.44
N THR A 71 -14.36 14.89 3.93
CA THR A 71 -13.74 16.03 3.24
C THR A 71 -12.67 15.59 2.24
N ALA A 72 -12.30 14.30 2.24
CA ALA A 72 -11.38 13.75 1.27
C ALA A 72 -12.06 13.71 -0.12
N PRO A 73 -11.37 14.14 -1.20
CA PRO A 73 -11.89 13.96 -2.54
C PRO A 73 -12.12 12.47 -2.81
N PRO A 74 -13.08 12.11 -3.68
CA PRO A 74 -13.32 10.72 -4.03
C PRO A 74 -12.01 10.10 -4.50
N GLN A 75 -11.57 9.06 -3.80
CA GLN A 75 -10.40 8.30 -4.22
C GLN A 75 -10.75 7.73 -5.59
N ARG A 76 -10.00 8.13 -6.62
CA ARG A 76 -10.15 7.56 -7.96
C ARG A 76 -9.97 6.06 -7.76
N GLY A 77 -11.06 5.30 -7.91
CA GLY A 77 -10.99 3.85 -7.82
C GLY A 77 -9.84 3.38 -8.71
N GLU A 78 -9.02 2.48 -8.20
CA GLU A 78 -8.04 1.74 -8.99
C GLU A 78 -8.79 1.22 -10.21
N ALA A 79 -8.68 1.93 -11.33
CA ALA A 79 -9.25 1.50 -12.59
C ALA A 79 -8.46 0.24 -12.94
N GLY A 80 -9.05 -0.91 -12.64
CA GLY A 80 -8.63 -2.16 -13.26
C GLY A 80 -8.50 -1.92 -14.77
N PRO A 81 -7.55 -2.57 -15.45
CA PRO A 81 -7.24 -2.26 -16.84
C PRO A 81 -8.52 -2.38 -17.65
N GLU A 82 -9.03 -1.26 -18.16
CA GLU A 82 -10.15 -1.28 -19.08
C GLU A 82 -9.70 -2.07 -20.31
N LEU A 83 -10.21 -3.28 -20.45
CA LEU A 83 -10.15 -4.02 -21.72
C LEU A 83 -10.96 -3.21 -22.73
N GLY A 84 -10.30 -2.27 -23.41
CA GLY A 84 -10.86 -1.62 -24.58
C GLY A 84 -10.96 -2.63 -25.71
N VAL A 85 -12.18 -2.92 -26.17
CA VAL A 85 -12.39 -3.60 -27.45
C VAL A 85 -12.16 -2.58 -28.56
N CYS A 86 -11.24 -2.87 -29.49
CA CYS A 86 -11.04 -2.03 -30.67
C CYS A 86 -12.32 -2.02 -31.52
N PRO A 87 -12.93 -0.85 -31.79
CA PRO A 87 -14.10 -0.79 -32.65
C PRO A 87 -13.71 -1.19 -34.08
N GLY A 88 -14.18 -2.34 -34.55
CA GLY A 88 -13.94 -2.85 -35.91
C GLY A 88 -13.43 -4.29 -36.03
N CYS A 89 -13.16 -5.00 -34.93
CA CYS A 89 -12.88 -6.45 -34.99
C CYS A 89 -14.17 -7.27 -34.81
N PRO A 90 -14.50 -8.20 -35.73
CA PRO A 90 -15.73 -9.00 -35.63
C PRO A 90 -15.64 -10.18 -34.66
N GLU A 91 -14.48 -10.45 -34.04
CA GLU A 91 -14.33 -11.54 -33.05
C GLU A 91 -13.53 -11.10 -31.81
N GLU A 92 -14.03 -11.48 -30.63
CA GLU A 92 -13.57 -11.08 -29.29
C GLU A 92 -12.10 -11.40 -28.99
N ARG A 93 -11.19 -10.47 -29.25
CA ARG A 93 -9.82 -10.56 -28.71
C ARG A 93 -9.36 -9.24 -28.09
N ALA A 94 -9.08 -9.29 -26.80
CA ALA A 94 -8.61 -8.16 -26.02
C ALA A 94 -7.13 -7.87 -26.32
N THR A 95 -6.81 -6.65 -26.75
CA THR A 95 -5.43 -6.16 -26.87
C THR A 95 -5.04 -5.32 -25.66
N ARG A 96 -3.96 -5.71 -24.97
CA ARG A 96 -3.39 -4.96 -23.85
C ARG A 96 -2.68 -3.71 -24.38
N ALA A 97 -2.99 -2.55 -23.82
CA ALA A 97 -2.39 -1.26 -24.17
C ALA A 97 -0.94 -1.11 -23.65
N SER A 98 -0.02 -1.97 -24.08
CA SER A 98 1.41 -1.83 -23.79
C SER A 98 2.22 -1.90 -25.08
N GLY A 99 2.31 -0.80 -25.84
CA GLY A 99 3.44 -0.37 -26.69
C GLY A 99 4.20 -1.37 -27.60
N ARG A 100 3.74 -2.61 -27.81
CA ARG A 100 4.34 -3.60 -28.69
C ARG A 100 3.26 -4.16 -29.60
N SER A 101 3.30 -3.75 -30.86
CA SER A 101 2.44 -4.30 -31.90
C SER A 101 2.78 -5.76 -32.13
N VAL A 102 1.90 -6.69 -31.73
CA VAL A 102 1.94 -8.05 -32.26
C VAL A 102 1.26 -7.99 -33.62
N ARG A 103 2.06 -7.84 -34.69
CA ARG A 103 1.60 -8.10 -36.06
C ARG A 103 1.20 -9.56 -36.14
N THR A 104 -0.09 -9.84 -36.27
CA THR A 104 -0.55 -11.13 -36.80
C THR A 104 -1.35 -10.85 -38.05
N SER A 105 -0.79 -11.34 -39.14
CA SER A 105 -1.26 -11.32 -40.52
C SER A 105 -2.74 -11.69 -40.61
N CYS A 106 -3.58 -10.81 -41.17
CA CYS A 106 -4.81 -11.25 -41.82
C CYS A 106 -4.41 -11.84 -43.18
N GLN A 107 -4.69 -13.12 -43.37
CA GLN A 107 -5.15 -13.62 -44.66
C GLN A 107 -6.66 -13.39 -44.70
#